data_AF-A0A7C6FXG0-F1
#
_entry.id   AF-A0A7C6FXG0-F1
#
_cell.length_a   1.000
_cell.length_b   1.000
_cell.length_c   1.000
_cell.angle_alpha   90.00
_cell.angle_beta   90.00
_cell.angle_gamma   90.00
#
_symmetry.space_group_name_H-M   'P 1'
#
loop_
_entity.id
_entity.type
_entity.pdbx_description
1 polymer ?
#
loop_
_entity_poly.entity_id
_entity_poly.type
_entity_poly.pdbx_seq_one_letter_code
_entity_poly.pdbx_strand_id
1 'polypeptide(L)'
;MLGGLFTFTSCEQGLEFEEAPEANYSEVGVNYFAVRSRELFENKIYAINWDKWVDYYIDTRELNRSTNAWKNEGTAPVTLSDGTVLQPGESAGGTIDIVKNASMPGGELHIITVVVPDHVTYSTANKGYLFDGSKFTGSFKLINPDANNRSQQVRLPIKKKELVVDMLFAAPATYDCVLEPQDGAPVMGKPGDFTKPHRYLVKNIAYRPKGVPQATRMYELRVVFAPVEL
;
A
#
# COMPACT_ATOMS: atom_id res chain seq x y z
N MET A 1 14.12 3.20 -72.04
CA MET A 1 14.48 2.54 -70.77
C MET A 1 13.85 3.36 -69.66
N LEU A 2 12.66 2.94 -69.20
CA LEU A 2 11.95 3.53 -68.06
C LEU A 2 12.64 3.01 -66.78
N GLY A 3 13.20 3.90 -65.97
CA GLY A 3 13.66 3.60 -64.62
C GLY A 3 12.70 4.27 -63.63
N GLY A 4 11.77 3.49 -63.09
CA GLY A 4 10.71 3.98 -62.21
C GLY A 4 11.23 4.52 -60.88
N LEU A 5 10.68 5.67 -60.47
CA LEU A 5 10.69 6.11 -59.07
C LEU A 5 9.92 5.08 -58.24
N PHE A 6 10.62 4.37 -57.36
CA PHE A 6 9.97 3.66 -56.26
C PHE A 6 9.63 4.67 -55.17
N THR A 7 8.41 5.20 -55.23
CA THR A 7 7.78 5.84 -54.08
C THR A 7 7.43 4.74 -53.08
N PHE A 8 8.11 4.72 -51.92
CA PHE A 8 7.62 3.98 -50.76
C PHE A 8 6.31 4.62 -50.32
N THR A 9 5.18 4.08 -50.75
CA THR A 9 3.86 4.44 -50.22
C THR A 9 3.79 3.88 -48.81
N SER A 10 3.94 4.76 -47.81
CA SER A 10 3.69 4.44 -46.41
C SER A 10 2.29 3.83 -46.27
N CYS A 11 2.19 2.65 -45.66
CA CYS A 11 0.91 2.00 -45.31
C CYS A 11 0.11 2.77 -44.24
N GLU A 12 0.52 3.98 -43.85
CA GLU A 12 -0.15 4.82 -42.86
C GLU A 12 -1.03 5.92 -43.51
N GLN A 13 -0.99 6.06 -44.84
CA GLN A 13 -1.79 7.08 -45.54
C GLN A 13 -3.27 6.67 -45.54
N GLY A 14 -4.04 7.22 -44.59
CA GLY A 14 -5.48 6.99 -44.44
C GLY A 14 -5.91 6.37 -43.10
N LEU A 15 -4.99 6.20 -42.14
CA LEU A 15 -5.37 5.85 -40.77
C LEU A 15 -5.89 7.11 -40.05
N GLU A 16 -7.21 7.19 -39.88
CA GLU A 16 -7.82 8.10 -38.91
C GLU A 16 -7.72 7.44 -37.54
N PHE A 17 -6.91 8.02 -36.64
CA PHE A 17 -6.89 7.60 -35.25
C PHE A 17 -8.20 8.03 -34.60
N GLU A 18 -9.01 7.06 -34.18
CA GLU A 18 -10.16 7.33 -33.33
C GLU A 18 -9.67 8.01 -32.04
N GLU A 19 -10.37 9.07 -31.62
CA GLU A 19 -10.05 9.71 -30.35
C GLU A 19 -10.26 8.70 -29.21
N ALA A 20 -9.29 8.65 -28.27
CA ALA A 20 -9.43 7.79 -27.11
C ALA A 20 -10.70 8.16 -26.32
N PRO A 21 -11.48 7.18 -25.83
CA PRO A 21 -12.66 7.47 -25.01
C PRO A 21 -12.30 8.35 -23.81
N GLU A 22 -13.16 9.33 -23.48
CA GLU A 22 -12.88 10.31 -22.41
C GLU A 22 -12.50 9.65 -21.08
N ALA A 23 -13.18 8.55 -20.73
CA ALA A 23 -12.91 7.77 -19.53
C ALA A 23 -11.43 7.34 -19.40
N ASN A 24 -10.70 7.20 -20.50
CA ASN A 24 -9.29 6.80 -20.49
C ASN A 24 -8.36 7.92 -20.02
N TYR A 25 -8.68 9.18 -20.29
CA TYR A 25 -7.83 10.33 -19.96
C TYR A 25 -8.39 11.24 -18.85
N SER A 26 -9.65 11.04 -18.43
CA SER A 26 -10.29 11.82 -17.36
C SER A 26 -10.30 11.13 -15.99
N GLU A 27 -10.18 9.80 -15.95
CA GLU A 27 -10.22 9.04 -14.69
C GLU A 27 -8.90 9.14 -13.91
N VAL A 28 -9.00 9.43 -12.61
CA VAL A 28 -7.88 9.60 -11.65
C VAL A 28 -8.24 9.06 -10.26
N GLY A 29 -9.28 8.23 -10.19
CA GLY A 29 -9.79 7.57 -9.00
C GLY A 29 -8.85 6.50 -8.48
N VAL A 30 -8.70 6.44 -7.16
CA VAL A 30 -8.11 5.29 -6.48
C VAL A 30 -9.21 4.25 -6.26
N ASN A 31 -9.00 3.04 -6.79
CA ASN A 31 -9.90 1.91 -6.59
C ASN A 31 -9.45 1.03 -5.42
N TYR A 32 -8.15 0.95 -5.22
CA TYR A 32 -7.55 0.06 -4.23
C TYR A 32 -6.33 0.71 -3.60
N PHE A 33 -6.14 0.45 -2.32
CA PHE A 33 -4.90 0.76 -1.64
C PHE A 33 -4.54 -0.37 -0.69
N ALA A 34 -3.26 -0.52 -0.37
CA ALA A 34 -2.79 -1.51 0.60
C ALA A 34 -1.69 -0.91 1.45
N VAL A 35 -1.74 -1.19 2.75
CA VAL A 35 -0.68 -0.85 3.71
C VAL A 35 -0.04 -2.15 4.17
N ARG A 36 1.28 -2.25 4.05
CA ARG A 36 2.03 -3.47 4.38
C ARG A 36 3.19 -3.18 5.31
N SER A 37 3.47 -4.14 6.18
CA SER A 37 4.67 -4.15 7.01
C SER A 37 5.69 -5.13 6.42
N ARG A 38 6.96 -4.77 6.42
CA ARG A 38 8.05 -5.59 5.91
C ARG A 38 9.09 -5.80 7.01
N GLU A 39 9.50 -7.04 7.19
CA GLU A 39 10.53 -7.40 8.17
C GLU A 39 11.63 -8.22 7.51
N LEU A 40 12.88 -7.86 7.80
CA LEU A 40 14.05 -8.66 7.49
C LEU A 40 14.47 -9.43 8.74
N PHE A 41 14.38 -10.75 8.66
CA PHE A 41 14.80 -11.67 9.69
C PHE A 41 16.21 -12.15 9.39
N GLU A 42 17.16 -11.70 10.21
CA GLU A 42 18.57 -12.10 10.11
C GLU A 42 18.88 -13.10 11.22
N ASN A 43 19.27 -14.33 10.86
CA ASN A 43 19.63 -15.39 11.82
C ASN A 43 18.57 -15.66 12.91
N LYS A 44 17.28 -15.45 12.59
CA LYS A 44 16.14 -15.60 13.52
C LYS A 44 15.30 -16.85 13.25
N ILE A 45 15.53 -17.53 12.12
CA ILE A 45 14.78 -18.71 11.70
C ILE A 45 15.70 -19.91 11.67
N TYR A 46 15.30 -20.98 12.36
CA TYR A 46 15.98 -22.27 12.37
C TYR A 46 15.31 -23.22 11.37
N ALA A 47 16.13 -23.86 10.53
CA ALA A 47 15.69 -24.79 9.50
C ALA A 47 15.94 -26.24 9.96
N ILE A 48 14.89 -26.90 10.46
CA ILE A 48 14.97 -28.16 11.23
C ILE A 48 15.66 -29.27 10.45
N ASN A 49 15.27 -29.47 9.19
CA ASN A 49 15.77 -30.59 8.36
C ASN A 49 17.25 -30.46 7.98
N TRP A 50 17.83 -29.27 8.13
CA TRP A 50 19.21 -28.98 7.75
C TRP A 50 20.10 -28.62 8.95
N ASP A 51 19.53 -28.61 10.16
CA ASP A 51 20.22 -28.24 11.40
C ASP A 51 21.04 -26.94 11.26
N LYS A 52 20.42 -25.90 10.69
CA LYS A 52 21.10 -24.62 10.43
C LYS A 52 20.18 -23.42 10.57
N TRP A 53 20.80 -22.26 10.74
CA TRP A 53 20.13 -20.97 10.73
C TRP A 53 19.92 -20.50 9.28
N VAL A 54 18.81 -19.80 9.06
CA VAL A 54 18.58 -19.04 7.83
C VAL A 54 19.25 -17.68 8.01
N ASP A 55 20.22 -17.37 7.15
CA ASP A 55 20.99 -16.13 7.23
C ASP A 55 20.08 -14.90 7.07
N TYR A 56 19.24 -14.91 6.02
CA TYR A 56 18.34 -13.82 5.67
C TYR A 56 16.99 -14.36 5.20
N TYR A 57 15.91 -13.83 5.76
CA TYR A 57 14.55 -14.07 5.28
C TYR A 57 13.76 -12.77 5.34
N ILE A 58 13.12 -12.40 4.24
CA ILE A 58 12.29 -11.20 4.18
C ILE A 58 10.83 -11.59 4.01
N ASP A 59 9.97 -10.96 4.79
CA ASP A 59 8.54 -11.20 4.74
C ASP A 59 7.80 -9.85 4.71
N THR A 60 6.80 -9.77 3.85
CA THR A 60 5.94 -8.59 3.70
C THR A 60 4.51 -9.03 3.97
N ARG A 61 3.89 -8.42 4.97
CA ARG A 61 2.53 -8.73 5.40
C ARG A 61 1.60 -7.56 5.14
N GLU A 62 0.50 -7.84 4.45
CA GLU A 62 -0.59 -6.87 4.31
C GLU A 62 -1.25 -6.66 5.67
N LEU A 63 -1.29 -5.40 6.12
CA LEU A 63 -1.91 -5.00 7.38
C LEU A 63 -3.38 -4.68 7.17
N ASN A 64 -3.66 -3.95 6.10
CA ASN A 64 -5.01 -3.69 5.64
C ASN A 64 -5.02 -3.38 4.14
N ARG A 65 -6.21 -3.52 3.55
CA ARG A 65 -6.53 -3.31 2.15
C ARG A 65 -7.81 -2.50 2.07
N SER A 66 -7.83 -1.49 1.22
CA SER A 66 -9.01 -0.65 1.00
C SER A 66 -9.58 -0.15 2.33
N THR A 67 -10.84 0.28 2.34
CA THR A 67 -11.51 0.86 3.52
C THR A 67 -11.99 -0.18 4.55
N ASN A 68 -11.43 -1.40 4.52
CA ASN A 68 -11.77 -2.47 5.45
C ASN A 68 -11.65 -2.01 6.91
N ALA A 69 -12.57 -2.48 7.74
CA ALA A 69 -12.62 -2.11 9.14
C ALA A 69 -11.73 -2.99 10.02
N TRP A 70 -11.08 -2.36 10.99
CA TRP A 70 -10.47 -3.02 12.13
C TRP A 70 -11.45 -3.03 13.30
N LYS A 71 -11.53 -4.13 14.05
CA LYS A 71 -12.44 -4.31 15.18
C LYS A 71 -11.67 -4.46 16.49
N ASN A 72 -12.13 -3.77 17.53
CA ASN A 72 -11.65 -3.98 18.89
C ASN A 72 -12.24 -5.28 19.45
N GLU A 73 -11.50 -6.39 19.29
CA GLU A 73 -11.88 -7.69 19.88
C GLU A 73 -11.48 -7.82 21.36
N GLY A 74 -10.93 -6.77 21.97
CA GLY A 74 -10.53 -6.73 23.37
C GLY A 74 -11.71 -6.55 24.32
N THR A 75 -11.42 -6.54 25.62
CA THR A 75 -12.42 -6.32 26.69
C THR A 75 -12.39 -4.91 27.27
N ALA A 76 -11.47 -4.06 26.80
CA ALA A 76 -11.31 -2.67 27.23
C ALA A 76 -11.40 -1.69 26.04
N PRO A 77 -11.73 -0.41 26.30
CA PRO A 77 -11.67 0.63 25.27
C PRO A 77 -10.23 0.81 24.76
N VAL A 78 -10.09 1.04 23.47
CA VAL A 78 -8.80 1.34 22.82
C VAL A 78 -8.82 2.74 22.23
N THR A 79 -7.68 3.44 22.30
CA THR A 79 -7.49 4.73 21.61
C THR A 79 -6.62 4.52 20.39
N LEU A 80 -7.16 4.85 19.22
CA LEU A 80 -6.44 4.84 17.95
C LEU A 80 -5.45 6.01 17.89
N SER A 81 -4.48 5.96 16.98
CA SER A 81 -3.46 7.01 16.89
C SER A 81 -3.97 8.38 16.46
N ASP A 82 -5.19 8.48 15.93
CA ASP A 82 -5.86 9.76 15.60
C ASP A 82 -6.68 10.32 16.78
N GLY A 83 -6.69 9.63 17.92
CA GLY A 83 -7.45 10.00 19.12
C GLY A 83 -8.86 9.40 19.17
N THR A 84 -9.31 8.68 18.15
CA THR A 84 -10.60 7.99 18.17
C THR A 84 -10.60 6.91 19.25
N VAL A 85 -11.63 6.87 20.09
CA VAL A 85 -11.80 5.85 21.12
C VAL A 85 -12.84 4.83 20.67
N LEU A 86 -12.47 3.55 20.66
CA LEU A 86 -13.36 2.43 20.34
C LEU A 86 -13.62 1.57 21.58
N GLN A 87 -14.88 1.36 21.90
CA GLN A 87 -15.31 0.41 22.93
C GLN A 87 -15.08 -1.05 22.47
N PRO A 88 -15.08 -2.01 23.41
CA PRO A 88 -15.11 -3.44 23.07
C PRO A 88 -16.20 -3.78 22.05
N GLY A 89 -15.83 -4.47 20.97
CA GLY A 89 -16.73 -4.88 19.91
C GLY A 89 -16.96 -3.85 18.80
N GLU A 90 -16.53 -2.60 18.98
CA GLU A 90 -16.65 -1.55 17.95
C GLU A 90 -15.56 -1.67 16.87
N SER A 91 -15.89 -1.16 15.69
CA SER A 91 -15.00 -1.18 14.52
C SER A 91 -14.74 0.22 14.00
N ALA A 92 -13.53 0.46 13.50
CA ALA A 92 -13.20 1.64 12.70
C ALA A 92 -12.79 1.22 11.28
N GLY A 93 -13.55 1.72 10.31
CA GLY A 93 -13.30 1.57 8.88
C GLY A 93 -12.30 2.58 8.36
N GLY A 94 -11.71 2.30 7.20
CA GLY A 94 -11.13 3.36 6.39
C GLY A 94 -12.22 4.22 5.74
N THR A 95 -11.87 5.44 5.34
CA THR A 95 -12.78 6.38 4.66
C THR A 95 -12.15 6.94 3.39
N ILE A 96 -13.00 7.40 2.48
CA ILE A 96 -12.60 8.30 1.39
C ILE A 96 -13.52 9.52 1.48
N ASP A 97 -13.01 10.60 2.04
CA ASP A 97 -13.74 11.85 2.25
C ASP A 97 -13.33 12.89 1.20
N ILE A 98 -14.27 13.75 0.80
CA ILE A 98 -14.01 14.83 -0.15
C ILE A 98 -14.24 16.16 0.55
N VAL A 99 -13.20 17.01 0.57
CA VAL A 99 -13.25 18.33 1.20
C VAL A 99 -13.04 19.40 0.14
N LYS A 100 -13.91 20.41 0.10
CA LYS A 100 -13.73 21.58 -0.76
C LYS A 100 -12.46 22.32 -0.39
N ASN A 101 -11.58 22.51 -1.37
CA ASN A 101 -10.35 23.24 -1.22
C ASN A 101 -9.94 23.87 -2.57
N ALA A 102 -10.19 25.17 -2.71
CA ALA A 102 -9.94 25.90 -3.96
C ALA A 102 -8.46 25.94 -4.38
N SER A 103 -7.52 25.63 -3.49
CA SER A 103 -6.09 25.53 -3.82
C SER A 103 -5.69 24.21 -4.46
N MET A 104 -6.57 23.20 -4.45
CA MET A 104 -6.31 21.89 -5.02
C MET A 104 -6.85 21.79 -6.47
N PRO A 105 -6.28 20.92 -7.31
CA PRO A 105 -6.86 20.61 -8.61
C PRO A 105 -8.32 20.15 -8.48
N GLY A 106 -9.19 20.69 -9.33
CA GLY A 106 -10.64 20.42 -9.24
C GLY A 106 -11.35 21.10 -8.06
N GLY A 107 -10.64 21.88 -7.23
CA GLY A 107 -11.22 22.56 -6.07
C GLY A 107 -11.52 21.62 -4.90
N GLU A 108 -10.94 20.41 -4.88
CA GLU A 108 -11.25 19.35 -3.90
C GLU A 108 -9.98 18.64 -3.42
N LEU A 109 -10.00 18.22 -2.15
CA LEU A 109 -9.03 17.32 -1.54
C LEU A 109 -9.71 15.99 -1.20
N HIS A 110 -9.18 14.89 -1.73
CA HIS A 110 -9.66 13.55 -1.43
C HIS A 110 -8.83 12.95 -0.29
N ILE A 111 -9.43 12.75 0.88
CA ILE A 111 -8.75 12.23 2.07
C ILE A 111 -9.03 10.74 2.17
N ILE A 112 -8.00 9.92 2.05
CA ILE A 112 -8.06 8.46 2.28
C ILE A 112 -7.57 8.20 3.70
N THR A 113 -8.45 7.70 4.56
CA THR A 113 -8.09 7.24 5.91
C THR A 113 -8.04 5.71 5.92
N VAL A 114 -6.99 5.14 6.50
CA VAL A 114 -6.81 3.70 6.64
C VAL A 114 -6.50 3.35 8.08
N VAL A 115 -7.26 2.42 8.67
CA VAL A 115 -6.98 1.91 10.00
C VAL A 115 -6.17 0.61 9.87
N VAL A 116 -5.02 0.50 10.53
CA VAL A 116 -4.16 -0.69 10.49
C VAL A 116 -3.78 -1.12 11.92
N PRO A 117 -3.62 -2.42 12.19
CA PRO A 117 -3.09 -2.87 13.47
C PRO A 117 -1.64 -2.41 13.64
N ASP A 118 -1.21 -2.13 14.87
CA ASP A 118 0.17 -1.75 15.18
C ASP A 118 1.12 -2.91 15.43
N HIS A 119 0.60 -4.14 15.39
CA HIS A 119 1.35 -5.39 15.41
C HIS A 119 0.94 -6.26 14.23
N VAL A 120 1.84 -7.15 13.82
CA VAL A 120 1.60 -8.08 12.72
C VAL A 120 2.19 -9.45 13.04
N THR A 121 1.49 -10.51 12.63
CA THR A 121 1.97 -11.89 12.74
C THR A 121 2.65 -12.29 11.44
N TYR A 122 3.93 -12.63 11.54
CA TYR A 122 4.70 -13.27 10.47
C TYR A 122 4.63 -14.79 10.61
N SER A 123 4.60 -15.50 9.49
CA SER A 123 4.54 -16.98 9.46
C SER A 123 5.62 -17.53 8.54
N THR A 124 6.33 -18.56 8.99
CA THR A 124 7.20 -19.35 8.11
C THR A 124 6.37 -20.22 7.16
N ALA A 125 7.00 -20.71 6.09
CA ALA A 125 6.30 -21.44 5.03
C ALA A 125 5.69 -22.78 5.49
N ASN A 126 6.31 -23.46 6.46
CA ASN A 126 5.87 -24.77 6.97
C ASN A 126 6.59 -25.11 8.29
N LYS A 127 6.31 -26.31 8.83
CA LYS A 127 6.85 -26.78 10.11
C LYS A 127 8.37 -27.01 10.11
N GLY A 128 9.02 -27.02 8.94
CA GLY A 128 10.46 -27.19 8.81
C GLY A 128 11.28 -25.92 9.09
N TYR A 129 10.63 -24.76 9.24
CA TYR A 129 11.27 -23.49 9.55
C TYR A 129 10.57 -22.84 10.74
N LEU A 130 11.33 -22.50 11.79
CA LEU A 130 10.77 -21.93 13.01
C LEU A 130 11.53 -20.67 13.41
N PHE A 131 10.82 -19.61 13.74
CA PHE A 131 11.36 -18.47 14.47
C PHE A 131 11.86 -18.94 15.84
N ASP A 132 13.07 -18.56 16.23
CA ASP A 132 13.65 -18.89 17.53
C ASP A 132 13.61 -17.69 18.46
N GLY A 133 12.87 -17.81 19.56
CA GLY A 133 12.65 -16.70 20.50
C GLY A 133 13.92 -16.18 21.16
N SER A 134 14.98 -16.99 21.27
CA SER A 134 16.27 -16.54 21.83
C SER A 134 17.00 -15.53 20.94
N LYS A 135 16.59 -15.42 19.66
CA LYS A 135 17.17 -14.50 18.66
C LYS A 135 16.43 -13.16 18.57
N PHE A 136 15.33 -13.00 19.31
CA PHE A 136 14.56 -11.76 19.33
C PHE A 136 14.90 -10.93 20.57
N THR A 137 14.84 -9.61 20.39
CA THR A 137 15.01 -8.62 21.45
C THR A 137 13.83 -7.64 21.40
N GLY A 138 13.49 -7.04 22.54
CA GLY A 138 12.35 -6.11 22.63
C GLY A 138 11.00 -6.84 22.67
N SER A 139 9.94 -6.13 22.27
CA SER A 139 8.57 -6.67 22.32
C SER A 139 8.31 -7.64 21.17
N PHE A 140 8.05 -8.90 21.49
CA PHE A 140 7.59 -9.91 20.54
C PHE A 140 6.78 -11.00 21.26
N LYS A 141 6.04 -11.79 20.48
CA LYS A 141 5.37 -13.00 21.00
C LYS A 141 5.45 -14.13 19.99
N LEU A 142 5.95 -15.29 20.43
CA LEU A 142 5.81 -16.52 19.65
C LEU A 142 4.40 -17.09 19.84
N ILE A 143 3.77 -17.51 18.75
CA ILE A 143 2.43 -18.12 18.79
C ILE A 143 2.59 -19.63 18.89
N ASN A 144 2.10 -20.25 19.97
CA ASN A 144 2.22 -21.70 20.21
C ASN A 144 3.68 -22.22 20.08
N PRO A 145 4.64 -21.71 20.87
CA PRO A 145 6.02 -22.16 20.80
C PRO A 145 6.17 -23.62 21.25
N ASP A 146 7.17 -24.30 20.68
CA ASP A 146 7.60 -25.63 21.11
C ASP A 146 8.46 -25.59 22.38
N ALA A 147 8.92 -26.76 22.83
CA ALA A 147 9.76 -26.91 24.02
C ALA A 147 11.13 -26.21 23.91
N ASN A 148 11.57 -25.84 22.69
CA ASN A 148 12.81 -25.13 22.43
C ASN A 148 12.60 -23.62 22.28
N ASN A 149 11.43 -23.10 22.64
CA ASN A 149 11.06 -21.70 22.44
C ASN A 149 11.10 -21.28 20.96
N ARG A 150 10.64 -22.18 20.07
CA ARG A 150 10.56 -21.94 18.63
C ARG A 150 9.13 -22.03 18.12
N SER A 151 8.76 -21.23 17.12
CA SER A 151 7.43 -21.26 16.53
C SER A 151 7.44 -20.99 15.03
N GLN A 152 6.44 -21.51 14.31
CA GLN A 152 6.19 -21.11 12.93
C GLN A 152 5.72 -19.65 12.81
N GLN A 153 5.30 -19.03 13.92
CA GLN A 153 4.69 -17.72 13.94
C GLN A 153 5.28 -16.83 15.03
N VAL A 154 5.61 -15.60 14.64
CA VAL A 154 6.02 -14.53 15.56
C VAL A 154 5.17 -13.30 15.29
N ARG A 155 4.63 -12.72 16.36
CA ARG A 155 3.98 -11.42 16.36
C ARG A 155 4.98 -10.35 16.78
N LEU A 156 5.10 -9.30 15.97
CA LEU A 156 6.01 -8.17 16.19
C LEU A 156 5.27 -6.84 16.10
N PRO A 157 5.73 -5.80 16.79
CA PRO A 157 5.30 -4.44 16.49
C PRO A 157 5.72 -4.08 15.07
N ILE A 158 4.84 -3.39 14.34
CA ILE A 158 5.19 -2.92 13.00
C ILE A 158 6.22 -1.79 13.09
N LYS A 159 7.14 -1.74 12.12
CA LYS A 159 8.01 -0.59 11.91
C LYS A 159 7.21 0.56 11.29
N LYS A 160 6.50 1.34 12.11
CA LYS A 160 5.57 2.41 11.67
C LYS A 160 6.19 3.43 10.72
N LYS A 161 7.52 3.63 10.80
CA LYS A 161 8.28 4.55 9.94
C LYS A 161 8.83 3.92 8.65
N GLU A 162 8.54 2.64 8.41
CA GLU A 162 9.05 1.86 7.28
C GLU A 162 7.92 1.05 6.62
N LEU A 163 6.71 1.61 6.59
CA LEU A 163 5.56 0.97 5.96
C LEU A 163 5.69 1.04 4.44
N VAL A 164 5.17 0.02 3.76
CA VAL A 164 5.04 0.00 2.31
C VAL A 164 3.58 0.23 1.96
N VAL A 165 3.29 1.32 1.25
CA VAL A 165 1.93 1.65 0.82
C VAL A 165 1.84 1.67 -0.69
N ASP A 166 0.78 1.08 -1.23
CA ASP A 166 0.44 1.12 -2.66
C ASP A 166 -0.95 1.70 -2.90
N MET A 167 -1.12 2.34 -4.06
CA MET A 167 -2.41 2.76 -4.60
C MET A 167 -2.56 2.21 -6.03
N LEU A 168 -3.73 1.66 -6.34
CA LEU A 168 -4.12 1.21 -7.67
C LEU A 168 -5.33 2.01 -8.14
N PHE A 169 -5.32 2.38 -9.41
CA PHE A 169 -6.28 3.31 -9.99
C PHE A 169 -7.49 2.61 -10.61
N ALA A 170 -8.61 3.32 -10.63
CA ALA A 170 -9.85 2.89 -11.23
C ALA A 170 -9.68 2.65 -12.73
N ALA A 171 -10.36 1.63 -13.22
CA ALA A 171 -10.45 1.39 -14.65
C ALA A 171 -11.23 2.54 -15.33
N PRO A 172 -10.94 2.87 -16.59
CA PRO A 172 -9.93 2.24 -17.45
C PRO A 172 -8.50 2.77 -17.22
N ALA A 173 -8.31 3.83 -16.45
CA ALA A 173 -7.01 4.49 -16.21
C ALA A 173 -6.07 3.73 -15.25
N THR A 174 -6.32 2.44 -14.98
CA THR A 174 -5.56 1.64 -14.00
C THR A 174 -4.05 1.67 -14.21
N TYR A 175 -3.61 1.76 -15.47
CA TYR A 175 -2.19 1.76 -15.85
C TYR A 175 -1.68 3.12 -16.35
N ASP A 176 -2.57 4.09 -16.49
CA ASP A 176 -2.28 5.39 -17.10
C ASP A 176 -2.21 6.50 -16.07
N CYS A 177 -2.03 6.19 -14.79
CA CYS A 177 -1.90 7.17 -13.73
C CYS A 177 -0.51 7.13 -13.09
N VAL A 178 0.04 8.31 -12.82
CA VAL A 178 1.27 8.48 -12.03
C VAL A 178 0.97 9.21 -10.74
N LEU A 179 1.69 8.84 -9.68
CA LEU A 179 1.66 9.50 -8.37
C LEU A 179 2.86 10.40 -8.23
N GLU A 180 2.61 11.67 -7.95
CA GLU A 180 3.64 12.63 -7.60
C GLU A 180 3.55 12.97 -6.10
N PRO A 181 4.50 12.49 -5.28
CA PRO A 181 4.57 12.82 -3.86
C PRO A 181 4.74 14.34 -3.67
N GLN A 182 3.98 14.92 -2.75
CA GLN A 182 4.06 16.35 -2.42
C GLN A 182 4.75 16.55 -1.08
N ASP A 183 5.40 17.71 -0.89
CA ASP A 183 5.94 18.14 0.42
C ASP A 183 6.86 17.11 1.12
N GLY A 184 7.62 16.34 0.34
CA GLY A 184 8.52 15.31 0.87
C GLY A 184 7.82 14.02 1.31
N ALA A 185 6.60 13.78 0.84
CA ALA A 185 5.88 12.53 1.07
C ALA A 185 6.69 11.30 0.59
N PRO A 186 6.63 10.16 1.30
CA PRO A 186 7.32 8.94 0.89
C PRO A 186 6.88 8.44 -0.49
N VAL A 187 7.80 7.82 -1.22
CA VAL A 187 7.48 7.18 -2.51
C VAL A 187 6.69 5.90 -2.26
N MET A 188 5.52 5.77 -2.91
CA MET A 188 4.68 4.57 -2.86
C MET A 188 5.44 3.32 -3.37
N GLY A 189 5.11 2.15 -2.84
CA GLY A 189 5.79 0.88 -3.11
C GLY A 189 7.17 0.73 -2.45
N LYS A 190 7.64 1.73 -1.71
CA LYS A 190 8.89 1.68 -0.94
C LYS A 190 8.62 1.86 0.55
N PRO A 191 9.49 1.35 1.45
CA PRO A 191 9.41 1.66 2.87
C PRO A 191 9.45 3.17 3.12
N GLY A 192 8.54 3.67 3.94
CA GLY A 192 8.43 5.10 4.27
C GLY A 192 7.69 5.37 5.56
N ASP A 193 7.83 6.60 6.07
CA ASP A 193 7.15 7.05 7.30
C ASP A 193 5.77 7.60 6.96
N PHE A 194 4.71 6.83 7.29
CA PHE A 194 3.32 7.22 7.11
C PHE A 194 2.61 7.54 8.43
N THR A 195 3.38 7.86 9.49
CA THR A 195 2.80 8.23 10.80
C THR A 195 2.15 9.61 10.83
N LYS A 196 2.34 10.39 9.75
CA LYS A 196 1.70 11.69 9.53
C LYS A 196 0.97 11.68 8.18
N PRO A 197 -0.03 12.56 7.98
CA PRO A 197 -0.69 12.70 6.69
C PRO A 197 0.29 13.07 5.58
N HIS A 198 0.10 12.49 4.39
CA HIS A 198 0.92 12.75 3.21
C HIS A 198 0.06 13.00 1.98
N ARG A 199 0.53 13.89 1.10
CA ARG A 199 -0.21 14.27 -0.11
C ARG A 199 0.44 13.75 -1.37
N TYR A 200 -0.42 13.35 -2.30
CA TYR A 200 -0.03 12.81 -3.59
C TYR A 200 -0.92 13.40 -4.68
N LEU A 201 -0.28 14.02 -5.67
CA LEU A 201 -0.96 14.48 -6.88
C LEU A 201 -1.00 13.31 -7.87
N VAL A 202 -2.20 12.79 -8.13
CA VAL A 202 -2.42 11.80 -9.18
C VAL A 202 -2.60 12.52 -10.50
N LYS A 203 -1.92 12.05 -11.53
CA LYS A 203 -2.03 12.58 -12.90
C LYS A 203 -2.32 11.45 -13.87
N ASN A 204 -3.36 11.57 -14.66
CA ASN A 204 -3.60 10.67 -15.78
C ASN A 204 -2.67 11.06 -16.95
N ILE A 205 -1.85 10.13 -17.41
CA ILE A 205 -0.84 10.30 -18.47
C ILE A 205 -1.26 9.69 -19.81
N ALA A 206 -2.49 9.19 -19.93
CA ALA A 206 -3.03 8.70 -21.18
C ALA A 206 -2.95 9.78 -22.27
N TYR A 207 -2.89 9.32 -23.53
CA TYR A 207 -3.08 10.21 -24.67
C TYR A 207 -4.45 10.90 -24.57
N ARG A 208 -4.47 12.20 -24.87
CA ARG A 208 -5.65 13.04 -24.77
C ARG A 208 -5.79 13.91 -26.03
N PRO A 209 -7.03 14.24 -26.45
CA PRO A 209 -7.27 15.14 -27.57
C PRO A 209 -6.62 16.52 -27.37
N LYS A 210 -6.32 17.21 -28.47
CA LYS A 210 -5.67 18.52 -28.43
C LYS A 210 -6.56 19.54 -27.70
N GLY A 211 -5.98 20.21 -26.71
CA GLY A 211 -6.68 21.24 -25.92
C GLY A 211 -7.39 20.71 -24.67
N VAL A 212 -7.48 19.39 -24.49
CA VAL A 212 -7.98 18.79 -23.25
C VAL A 212 -6.90 18.88 -22.16
N PRO A 213 -7.19 19.47 -20.99
CA PRO A 213 -6.24 19.53 -19.89
C PRO A 213 -5.98 18.12 -19.32
N GLN A 214 -4.81 17.94 -18.69
CA GLN A 214 -4.52 16.70 -18.00
C GLN A 214 -5.44 16.54 -16.79
N ALA A 215 -6.10 15.39 -16.67
CA ALA A 215 -6.85 15.07 -15.47
C ALA A 215 -5.90 14.85 -14.29
N THR A 216 -6.21 15.51 -13.18
CA THR A 216 -5.41 15.43 -11.96
C THR A 216 -6.32 15.44 -10.74
N ARG A 217 -5.85 14.84 -9.65
CA ARG A 217 -6.57 14.81 -8.37
C ARG A 217 -5.58 14.80 -7.21
N MET A 218 -5.83 15.63 -6.20
CA MET A 218 -5.05 15.60 -4.97
C MET A 218 -5.63 14.60 -3.98
N TYR A 219 -4.79 13.69 -3.50
CA TYR A 219 -5.10 12.79 -2.40
C TYR A 219 -4.28 13.13 -1.17
N GLU A 220 -4.88 13.08 0.02
CA GLU A 220 -4.19 13.02 1.31
C GLU A 220 -4.40 11.64 1.93
N LEU A 221 -3.31 10.93 2.19
CA LEU A 221 -3.34 9.64 2.86
C LEU A 221 -3.09 9.81 4.35
N ARG A 222 -3.95 9.19 5.17
CA ARG A 222 -3.83 9.13 6.64
C ARG A 222 -3.84 7.68 7.08
N VAL A 223 -2.76 7.24 7.73
CA VAL A 223 -2.69 5.90 8.34
C VAL A 223 -2.91 6.04 9.85
N VAL A 224 -3.96 5.39 10.33
CA VAL A 224 -4.37 5.36 11.73
C VAL A 224 -4.00 3.99 12.31
N PHE A 225 -3.26 3.99 13.40
CA PHE A 225 -2.80 2.77 14.07
C PHE A 225 -3.76 2.37 15.18
N ALA A 226 -4.26 1.13 15.09
CA ALA A 226 -5.03 0.48 16.13
C ALA A 226 -4.11 -0.36 17.01
N PRO A 227 -4.11 -0.15 18.34
CA PRO A 227 -3.31 -0.95 19.24
C PRO A 227 -3.84 -2.39 19.28
N VAL A 228 -2.92 -3.34 19.20
CA VAL A 228 -3.22 -4.76 19.37
C VAL A 228 -2.38 -5.29 20.53
N GLU A 229 -3.02 -5.98 21.47
CA GLU A 229 -2.30 -6.65 22.55
C GLU A 229 -1.41 -7.77 21.99
N LEU A 230 -0.20 -7.89 22.54
CA LEU A 230 0.74 -8.94 22.18
C LEU A 230 0.24 -10.29 22.68
#